data_AF-B1MZ17-F1
#
_entry.id   AF-B1MZ17-F1
#
_cell.length_a   1.000
_cell.length_b   1.000
_cell.length_c   1.000
_cell.angle_alpha   90.00
_cell.angle_beta   90.00
_cell.angle_gamma   90.00
#
_symmetry.space_group_name_H-M   'P 1'
#
loop_
_entity.id
_entity.type
_entity.pdbx_description
1 polymer ?
#
loop_
_entity_poly.entity_id
_entity_poly.type
_entity_poly.pdbx_seq_one_letter_code
_entity_poly.pdbx_strand_id
1 'polypeptide(L)'
;MTETIATIKEKLASLADPHDARLLTWRQDKRCGVQKAIALWEKRLALARKKQADFNQRFNFERDYWLKGVELVAGVDEVGRGPLAGPVVAAAVILPHDFNIVDVIDSKQVAQHKREQLYEIILDQAVSIGIGSVDAKTIDEINIYEAARQAMTEAINNLAPQPQALLIDAMQVYLDITQQSLIKGDARSNSIGAASIVAKVIRDKMMTDYDKVYPGYDFAQNAGYGTKKHLAGIDKLGVTPIHRRSFQPVHDAIVNKKNC
;
A
#
# COMPACT_ATOMS: atom_id res chain seq x y z
N MET A 1 -2.43 0.15 -50.68
CA MET A 1 -3.64 -0.21 -49.92
C MET A 1 -3.64 0.57 -48.62
N THR A 2 -4.70 1.34 -48.34
CA THR A 2 -4.88 2.02 -47.06
C THR A 2 -5.07 0.98 -45.96
N GLU A 3 -4.32 1.11 -44.86
CA GLU A 3 -4.44 0.18 -43.73
C GLU A 3 -5.88 0.13 -43.21
N THR A 4 -6.34 -1.05 -42.78
CA THR A 4 -7.66 -1.15 -42.17
C THR A 4 -7.67 -0.45 -40.81
N ILE A 5 -8.85 0.02 -40.37
CA ILE A 5 -8.99 0.64 -39.04
C ILE A 5 -8.56 -0.33 -37.93
N ALA A 6 -8.83 -1.63 -38.10
CA ALA A 6 -8.43 -2.67 -37.14
C ALA A 6 -6.90 -2.77 -37.04
N THR A 7 -6.21 -2.82 -38.18
CA THR A 7 -4.73 -2.86 -38.24
C THR A 7 -4.11 -1.63 -37.58
N ILE A 8 -4.66 -0.44 -37.81
CA ILE A 8 -4.15 0.80 -37.19
C ILE A 8 -4.36 0.75 -35.67
N LYS A 9 -5.53 0.31 -35.20
CA LYS A 9 -5.81 0.16 -33.77
C LYS A 9 -4.84 -0.81 -33.08
N GLU A 10 -4.57 -1.94 -33.71
CA GLU A 10 -3.62 -2.95 -33.23
C GLU A 10 -2.21 -2.37 -33.12
N LYS A 11 -1.73 -1.70 -34.17
CA LYS A 11 -0.40 -1.06 -34.16
C LYS A 11 -0.30 0.07 -33.12
N LEU A 12 -1.34 0.89 -32.97
CA LEU A 12 -1.41 1.90 -31.92
C LEU A 12 -1.40 1.25 -30.52
N ALA A 13 -2.03 0.09 -30.34
CA ALA A 13 -2.09 -0.57 -29.05
C ALA A 13 -0.69 -0.89 -28.51
N SER A 14 0.25 -1.31 -29.36
CA SER A 14 1.65 -1.61 -29.01
C SER A 14 2.62 -0.43 -29.18
N LEU A 15 2.17 0.71 -29.73
CA LEU A 15 3.05 1.83 -30.00
C LEU A 15 3.32 2.66 -28.74
N ALA A 16 4.60 2.76 -28.35
CA ALA A 16 5.05 3.60 -27.25
C ALA A 16 5.68 4.92 -27.71
N ASP A 17 6.29 4.94 -28.90
CA ASP A 17 6.99 6.11 -29.41
C ASP A 17 6.01 7.19 -29.93
N PRO A 18 5.98 8.39 -29.32
CA PRO A 18 5.20 9.53 -29.81
C PRO A 18 5.62 10.06 -31.20
N HIS A 19 6.83 9.74 -31.65
CA HIS A 19 7.46 10.28 -32.85
C HIS A 19 7.49 9.30 -34.03
N ASP A 20 6.82 8.14 -33.90
CA ASP A 20 6.74 7.15 -34.96
C ASP A 20 6.17 7.77 -36.25
N ALA A 21 6.91 7.58 -37.35
CA ALA A 21 6.59 8.19 -38.65
C ALA A 21 5.18 7.82 -39.15
N ARG A 22 4.65 6.64 -38.78
CA ARG A 22 3.30 6.20 -39.16
C ARG A 22 2.20 7.11 -38.61
N LEU A 23 2.45 7.77 -37.47
CA LEU A 23 1.51 8.73 -36.87
C LEU A 23 1.24 9.92 -37.78
N LEU A 24 2.22 10.34 -38.61
CA LEU A 24 2.02 11.41 -39.58
C LEU A 24 0.94 11.02 -40.60
N THR A 25 1.02 9.78 -41.11
CA THR A 25 0.03 9.25 -42.05
C THR A 25 -1.32 9.04 -41.37
N TRP A 26 -1.36 8.43 -40.19
CA TRP A 26 -2.63 8.15 -39.52
C TRP A 26 -3.35 9.42 -39.04
N ARG A 27 -2.62 10.46 -38.62
CA ARG A 27 -3.24 11.76 -38.26
C ARG A 27 -3.95 12.42 -39.43
N GLN A 28 -3.51 12.18 -40.66
CA GLN A 28 -4.17 12.67 -41.88
C GLN A 28 -5.38 11.81 -42.29
N ASP A 29 -5.57 10.63 -41.72
CA ASP A 29 -6.64 9.71 -42.06
C ASP A 29 -7.99 10.17 -41.49
N LYS A 30 -8.87 10.72 -42.33
CA LYS A 30 -10.14 11.30 -41.89
C LYS A 30 -11.18 10.29 -41.37
N ARG A 31 -10.93 8.98 -41.45
CA ARG A 31 -11.88 7.98 -40.95
C ARG A 31 -12.09 8.16 -39.45
N CYS A 32 -13.33 8.37 -39.03
CA CYS A 32 -13.69 8.60 -37.61
C CYS A 32 -13.12 7.53 -36.66
N GLY A 33 -13.07 6.26 -37.10
CA GLY A 33 -12.49 5.17 -36.33
C GLY A 33 -10.98 5.30 -36.09
N VAL A 34 -10.23 5.86 -37.04
CA VAL A 34 -8.78 6.12 -36.91
C VAL A 34 -8.54 7.30 -35.99
N GLN A 35 -9.25 8.41 -36.21
CA GLN A 35 -9.14 9.61 -35.37
C GLN A 35 -9.46 9.30 -33.90
N LYS A 36 -10.52 8.52 -33.61
CA LYS A 36 -10.83 8.05 -32.25
C LYS A 36 -9.73 7.16 -31.67
N ALA A 37 -9.13 6.28 -32.48
CA ALA A 37 -8.05 5.41 -32.03
C ALA A 37 -6.79 6.21 -31.64
N ILE A 38 -6.42 7.22 -32.45
CA ILE A 38 -5.31 8.12 -32.16
C ILE A 38 -5.58 8.91 -30.88
N ALA A 39 -6.76 9.52 -30.73
CA ALA A 39 -7.10 10.29 -29.54
C ALA A 39 -7.05 9.45 -28.25
N LEU A 40 -7.53 8.19 -28.32
CA LEU A 40 -7.43 7.26 -27.19
C LEU A 40 -5.97 6.89 -26.88
N TRP A 41 -5.17 6.64 -27.92
CA TRP A 41 -3.75 6.34 -27.79
C TRP A 41 -2.96 7.52 -27.18
N GLU A 42 -3.19 8.75 -27.65
CA GLU A 42 -2.56 9.96 -27.11
C GLU A 42 -2.94 10.18 -25.65
N LYS A 43 -4.23 10.00 -25.29
CA LYS A 43 -4.69 10.07 -23.90
C LYS A 43 -4.00 9.02 -23.02
N ARG A 44 -3.83 7.79 -23.52
CA ARG A 44 -3.12 6.71 -22.81
C ARG A 44 -1.65 7.07 -22.59
N LEU A 45 -0.97 7.59 -23.61
CA LEU A 45 0.43 8.00 -23.50
C LEU A 45 0.61 9.18 -22.52
N ALA A 46 -0.29 10.17 -22.57
CA ALA A 46 -0.28 11.29 -21.63
C ALA A 46 -0.49 10.83 -20.18
N LEU A 47 -1.41 9.90 -19.95
CA LEU A 47 -1.63 9.32 -18.62
C LEU A 47 -0.41 8.55 -18.12
N ALA A 48 0.22 7.73 -18.97
CA ALA A 48 1.43 7.00 -18.62
C ALA A 48 2.60 7.94 -18.26
N ARG A 49 2.80 9.00 -19.06
CA ARG A 49 3.80 10.05 -18.77
C ARG A 49 3.53 10.76 -17.46
N LYS A 50 2.27 11.12 -17.21
CA LYS A 50 1.88 11.73 -15.95
C LYS A 50 2.18 10.80 -14.77
N LYS A 51 1.79 9.53 -14.85
CA LYS A 51 2.11 8.53 -13.81
C LYS A 51 3.61 8.42 -13.57
N GLN A 52 4.43 8.38 -14.63
CA GLN A 52 5.89 8.35 -14.49
C GLN A 52 6.43 9.62 -13.83
N ALA A 53 5.91 10.79 -14.19
CA ALA A 53 6.31 12.06 -13.59
C ALA A 53 5.93 12.11 -12.09
N ASP A 54 4.70 11.72 -11.75
CA ASP A 54 4.22 11.65 -10.37
C ASP A 54 5.05 10.65 -9.56
N PHE A 55 5.38 9.47 -10.13
CA PHE A 55 6.28 8.50 -9.52
C PHE A 55 7.68 9.07 -9.28
N ASN A 56 8.27 9.74 -10.28
CA ASN A 56 9.58 10.36 -10.15
C ASN A 56 9.58 11.48 -9.10
N GLN A 57 8.49 12.23 -8.97
CA GLN A 57 8.33 13.28 -7.96
C GLN A 57 8.25 12.69 -6.56
N ARG A 58 7.58 11.53 -6.38
CA ARG A 58 7.49 10.87 -5.08
C ARG A 58 8.84 10.35 -4.57
N PHE A 59 9.84 10.17 -5.44
CA PHE A 59 11.21 9.87 -5.04
C PHE A 59 12.00 11.07 -4.51
N ASN A 60 11.45 12.29 -4.51
CA ASN A 60 12.21 13.48 -4.15
C ASN A 60 12.75 13.40 -2.71
N PHE A 61 11.99 12.83 -1.77
CA PHE A 61 12.43 12.71 -0.38
C PHE A 61 13.64 11.78 -0.25
N GLU A 62 13.58 10.61 -0.89
CA GLU A 62 14.68 9.66 -0.91
C GLU A 62 15.90 10.26 -1.60
N ARG A 63 15.70 10.92 -2.75
CA ARG A 63 16.78 11.59 -3.49
C ARG A 63 17.47 12.68 -2.70
N ASP A 64 16.73 13.45 -1.89
CA ASP A 64 17.32 14.48 -1.02
C ASP A 64 18.29 13.90 0.00
N TYR A 65 18.09 12.65 0.43
CA TYR A 65 19.03 11.89 1.27
C TYR A 65 20.17 11.28 0.43
N TRP A 66 19.86 10.65 -0.70
CA TRP A 66 20.86 10.04 -1.58
C TRP A 66 21.91 11.05 -2.06
N LEU A 67 21.49 12.26 -2.43
CA LEU A 67 22.39 13.36 -2.83
C LEU A 67 23.35 13.79 -1.71
N LYS A 68 23.03 13.48 -0.44
CA LYS A 68 23.88 13.76 0.74
C LYS A 68 24.74 12.56 1.14
N GLY A 69 24.75 11.49 0.35
CA GLY A 69 25.50 10.26 0.63
C GLY A 69 24.82 9.32 1.64
N VAL A 70 23.55 9.56 1.97
CA VAL A 70 22.74 8.65 2.79
C VAL A 70 22.06 7.67 1.86
N GLU A 71 22.66 6.50 1.64
CA GLU A 71 22.22 5.53 0.62
C GLU A 71 21.03 4.68 1.06
N LEU A 72 20.97 4.32 2.35
CA LEU A 72 19.97 3.41 2.92
C LEU A 72 18.84 4.20 3.58
N VAL A 73 17.80 4.52 2.80
CA VAL A 73 16.61 5.23 3.26
C VAL A 73 15.45 4.25 3.33
N ALA A 74 14.87 4.07 4.52
CA ALA A 74 13.68 3.23 4.70
C ALA A 74 12.40 4.06 4.73
N GLY A 75 11.41 3.65 3.95
CA GLY A 75 10.03 4.09 4.13
C GLY A 75 9.30 3.19 5.12
N VAL A 76 8.47 3.78 5.98
CA VAL A 76 7.78 3.07 7.05
C VAL A 76 6.31 3.47 7.08
N ASP A 77 5.42 2.49 7.10
CA ASP A 77 3.96 2.66 7.18
C ASP A 77 3.32 1.53 7.99
N GLU A 78 2.16 1.81 8.58
CA GLU A 78 1.36 0.85 9.33
C GLU A 78 -0.05 0.68 8.78
N VAL A 79 -0.61 -0.51 9.00
CA VAL A 79 -2.01 -0.81 8.71
C VAL A 79 -2.68 -1.45 9.92
N GLY A 80 -3.99 -1.27 9.99
CA GLY A 80 -4.79 -1.91 11.05
C GLY A 80 -4.98 -1.08 12.29
N ARG A 81 -4.93 0.26 12.23
CA ARG A 81 -5.26 1.09 13.41
C ARG A 81 -6.75 1.14 13.72
N GLY A 82 -7.60 1.23 12.71
CA GLY A 82 -9.06 1.32 12.87
C GLY A 82 -9.86 0.04 13.15
N PRO A 83 -9.42 -1.17 12.73
CA PRO A 83 -10.14 -2.42 12.98
C PRO A 83 -10.44 -2.70 14.46
N LEU A 84 -11.54 -3.40 14.71
CA LEU A 84 -11.95 -3.90 16.02
C LEU A 84 -11.22 -5.19 16.41
N ALA A 85 -10.64 -5.88 15.42
CA ALA A 85 -9.94 -7.15 15.62
C ALA A 85 -8.64 -7.24 14.82
N GLY A 86 -7.74 -8.09 15.31
CA GLY A 86 -6.44 -8.37 14.72
C GLY A 86 -5.35 -7.37 15.13
N PRO A 87 -4.11 -7.63 14.69
CA PRO A 87 -2.96 -6.81 15.04
C PRO A 87 -2.96 -5.47 14.28
N VAL A 88 -2.14 -4.54 14.77
CA VAL A 88 -1.54 -3.50 13.93
C VAL A 88 -0.25 -4.07 13.34
N VAL A 89 -0.04 -3.89 12.05
CA VAL A 89 1.12 -4.41 11.32
C VAL A 89 1.82 -3.23 10.66
N ALA A 90 3.14 -3.15 10.79
CA ALA A 90 3.95 -2.18 10.09
C ALA A 90 4.95 -2.89 9.19
N ALA A 91 5.35 -2.20 8.13
CA ALA A 91 6.48 -2.60 7.31
C ALA A 91 7.46 -1.44 7.21
N ALA A 92 8.74 -1.78 7.10
CA ALA A 92 9.81 -0.88 6.73
C ALA A 92 10.45 -1.42 5.45
N VAL A 93 10.67 -0.57 4.45
CA VAL A 93 11.17 -0.99 3.13
C VAL A 93 12.27 -0.03 2.68
N ILE A 94 13.42 -0.60 2.31
CA ILE A 94 14.51 0.11 1.61
C ILE A 94 14.44 -0.29 0.14
N LEU A 95 14.17 0.68 -0.74
CA LEU A 95 14.14 0.47 -2.19
C LEU A 95 15.52 0.74 -2.81
N PRO A 96 15.88 0.03 -3.90
CA PRO A 96 17.10 0.35 -4.65
C PRO A 96 16.93 1.68 -5.40
N HIS A 97 18.04 2.35 -5.72
CA HIS A 97 18.01 3.68 -6.36
C HIS A 97 17.42 3.68 -7.77
N ASP A 98 17.49 2.53 -8.46
CA ASP A 98 16.95 2.32 -9.80
C ASP A 98 15.53 1.72 -9.79
N PHE A 99 14.88 1.63 -8.61
CA PHE A 99 13.52 1.14 -8.49
C PHE A 99 12.58 1.95 -9.40
N ASN A 100 11.90 1.27 -10.33
CA ASN A 100 11.08 1.93 -11.35
C ASN A 100 9.71 1.25 -11.54
N ILE A 101 9.08 0.86 -10.44
CA ILE A 101 7.74 0.27 -10.47
C ILE A 101 6.71 1.38 -10.25
N VAL A 102 6.33 2.05 -11.34
CA VAL A 102 5.49 3.25 -11.37
C VAL A 102 4.16 3.10 -10.61
N ASP A 103 3.58 1.90 -10.62
CA ASP A 103 2.31 1.61 -9.98
C ASP A 103 2.39 1.47 -8.45
N VAL A 104 3.58 1.47 -7.84
CA VAL A 104 3.75 1.48 -6.37
C VAL A 104 3.31 2.84 -5.82
N ILE A 105 2.24 2.85 -5.05
CA ILE A 105 1.63 4.01 -4.39
C ILE A 105 0.84 3.52 -3.15
N ASP A 106 0.28 4.44 -2.36
CA ASP A 106 -0.71 4.17 -1.33
C ASP A 106 -1.57 2.96 -1.67
N SER A 107 -1.50 1.98 -0.77
CA SER A 107 -2.13 0.68 -0.91
C SER A 107 -3.64 0.78 -1.16
N LYS A 108 -4.31 1.85 -0.69
CA LYS A 108 -5.75 2.08 -0.85
C LYS A 108 -6.13 2.50 -2.27
N GLN A 109 -5.18 3.04 -3.04
CA GLN A 109 -5.40 3.47 -4.44
C GLN A 109 -5.24 2.32 -5.44
N VAL A 110 -4.81 1.15 -4.96
CA VAL A 110 -4.54 -0.03 -5.78
C VAL A 110 -5.54 -1.14 -5.46
N ALA A 111 -6.14 -1.72 -6.51
CA ALA A 111 -7.02 -2.87 -6.37
C ALA A 111 -6.27 -4.08 -5.78
N GLN A 112 -6.96 -4.93 -4.99
CA GLN A 112 -6.33 -6.03 -4.26
C GLN A 112 -5.41 -6.91 -5.11
N HIS A 113 -5.88 -7.42 -6.25
CA HIS A 113 -5.08 -8.26 -7.13
C HIS A 113 -3.79 -7.55 -7.60
N LYS A 114 -3.89 -6.27 -7.98
CA LYS A 114 -2.71 -5.50 -8.39
C LYS A 114 -1.78 -5.24 -7.20
N ARG A 115 -2.33 -5.04 -6.01
CA ARG A 115 -1.56 -4.87 -4.77
C ARG A 115 -0.78 -6.14 -4.42
N GLU A 116 -1.37 -7.32 -4.59
CA GLU A 116 -0.68 -8.61 -4.42
C GLU A 116 0.44 -8.78 -5.45
N GLN A 117 0.23 -8.40 -6.72
CA GLN A 117 1.30 -8.40 -7.72
C GLN A 117 2.45 -7.44 -7.36
N LEU A 118 2.12 -6.23 -6.90
CA LEU A 118 3.12 -5.25 -6.48
C LEU A 118 3.88 -5.72 -5.24
N TYR A 119 3.22 -6.39 -4.31
CA TYR A 119 3.85 -6.98 -3.14
C TYR A 119 4.97 -7.96 -3.53
N GLU A 120 4.70 -8.91 -4.44
CA GLU A 120 5.71 -9.84 -4.92
C GLU A 120 6.89 -9.13 -5.59
N ILE A 121 6.62 -8.08 -6.39
CA ILE A 121 7.67 -7.28 -7.02
C ILE A 121 8.52 -6.52 -5.99
N ILE A 122 7.89 -5.97 -4.94
CA ILE A 122 8.60 -5.26 -3.87
C ILE A 122 9.47 -6.24 -3.09
N LEU A 123 8.97 -7.45 -2.78
CA LEU A 123 9.76 -8.48 -2.11
C LEU A 123 11.01 -8.86 -2.92
N ASP A 124 10.88 -8.96 -4.23
CA ASP A 124 11.98 -9.33 -5.14
C ASP A 124 13.03 -8.22 -5.30
N GLN A 125 12.59 -6.96 -5.36
CA GLN A 125 13.47 -5.83 -5.72
C GLN A 125 13.97 -5.01 -4.53
N ALA A 126 13.29 -5.01 -3.39
CA ALA A 126 13.73 -4.22 -2.25
C ALA A 126 15.08 -4.69 -1.72
N VAL A 127 15.91 -3.72 -1.29
CA VAL A 127 17.21 -3.99 -0.67
C VAL A 127 17.01 -4.68 0.69
N SER A 128 15.99 -4.25 1.42
CA SER A 128 15.63 -4.84 2.71
C SER A 128 14.18 -4.55 3.03
N ILE A 129 13.52 -5.53 3.67
CA ILE A 129 12.16 -5.42 4.17
C ILE A 129 12.12 -5.97 5.59
N GLY A 130 11.59 -5.17 6.51
CA GLY A 130 11.34 -5.59 7.88
C GLY A 130 9.86 -5.44 8.21
N ILE A 131 9.33 -6.40 8.97
CA ILE A 131 7.93 -6.45 9.37
C ILE A 131 7.86 -6.39 10.89
N GLY A 132 6.89 -5.66 11.43
CA GLY A 132 6.59 -5.64 12.85
C GLY A 132 5.10 -5.75 13.08
N SER A 133 4.70 -6.35 14.20
CA SER A 133 3.28 -6.55 14.49
C SER A 133 3.00 -6.55 15.98
N VAL A 134 1.94 -5.85 16.38
CA VAL A 134 1.51 -5.81 17.77
C VAL A 134 0.07 -6.32 17.85
N ASP A 135 -0.15 -7.30 18.73
CA ASP A 135 -1.42 -8.00 18.85
C ASP A 135 -2.51 -7.17 19.55
N ALA A 136 -3.75 -7.67 19.50
CA ALA A 136 -4.89 -6.98 20.09
C ALA A 136 -4.79 -6.81 21.61
N LYS A 137 -4.16 -7.76 22.31
CA LYS A 137 -4.00 -7.72 23.77
C LYS A 137 -3.03 -6.61 24.16
N THR A 138 -1.87 -6.53 23.51
CA THR A 138 -0.92 -5.45 23.75
C THR A 138 -1.51 -4.10 23.32
N ILE A 139 -2.26 -4.02 22.22
CA ILE A 139 -2.99 -2.78 21.85
C ILE A 139 -3.91 -2.32 22.99
N ASP A 140 -4.63 -3.23 23.64
CA ASP A 140 -5.49 -2.90 24.78
C ASP A 140 -4.70 -2.42 26.00
N GLU A 141 -3.48 -2.91 26.20
CA GLU A 141 -2.59 -2.57 27.33
C GLU A 141 -1.91 -1.21 27.15
N ILE A 142 -1.38 -0.92 25.95
CA ILE A 142 -0.54 0.26 25.71
C ILE A 142 -1.21 1.33 24.84
N ASN A 143 -2.44 1.13 24.40
CA ASN A 143 -3.17 1.94 23.41
C ASN A 143 -2.66 1.80 21.95
N ILE A 144 -3.52 2.19 21.00
CA ILE A 144 -3.26 2.00 19.57
C ILE A 144 -2.16 2.88 18.98
N TYR A 145 -1.92 4.06 19.55
CA TYR A 145 -0.86 4.95 19.06
C TYR A 145 0.50 4.38 19.42
N GLU A 146 0.68 3.94 20.67
CA GLU A 146 1.92 3.33 21.14
C GLU A 146 2.16 1.96 20.49
N ALA A 147 1.12 1.15 20.31
CA ALA A 147 1.20 -0.12 19.61
C ALA A 147 1.61 0.04 18.13
N ALA A 148 1.09 1.06 17.44
CA ALA A 148 1.53 1.37 16.08
C ALA A 148 3.02 1.76 16.06
N ARG A 149 3.47 2.60 17.00
CA ARG A 149 4.89 2.98 17.11
C ARG A 149 5.78 1.79 17.41
N GLN A 150 5.34 0.88 18.28
CA GLN A 150 6.06 -0.35 18.58
C GLN A 150 6.15 -1.27 17.34
N ALA A 151 5.06 -1.46 16.60
CA ALA A 151 5.08 -2.23 15.35
C ALA A 151 6.06 -1.62 14.33
N MET A 152 6.07 -0.30 14.16
CA MET A 152 7.04 0.37 13.29
C MET A 152 8.48 0.19 13.75
N THR A 153 8.73 0.30 15.06
CA THR A 153 10.06 0.12 15.65
C THR A 153 10.57 -1.30 15.40
N GLU A 154 9.71 -2.31 15.60
CA GLU A 154 10.02 -3.71 15.29
C GLU A 154 10.30 -3.90 13.79
N ALA A 155 9.48 -3.31 12.92
CA ALA A 155 9.70 -3.37 11.47
C ALA A 155 11.06 -2.80 11.06
N ILE A 156 11.47 -1.67 11.65
CA ILE A 156 12.79 -1.05 11.38
C ILE A 156 13.93 -1.94 11.90
N ASN A 157 13.81 -2.47 13.12
CA ASN A 157 14.82 -3.34 13.71
C ASN A 157 15.01 -4.65 12.93
N ASN A 158 13.97 -5.10 12.22
CA ASN A 158 14.00 -6.29 11.37
C ASN A 158 14.58 -6.05 9.96
N LEU A 159 15.05 -4.83 9.65
CA LEU A 159 15.77 -4.55 8.41
C LEU A 159 17.20 -5.12 8.45
N ALA A 160 17.65 -5.69 7.34
CA ALA A 160 19.04 -6.07 7.12
C ALA A 160 19.38 -5.84 5.63
N PRO A 161 20.20 -4.83 5.28
CA PRO A 161 20.92 -3.92 6.16
C PRO A 161 20.02 -2.90 6.90
N GLN A 162 20.55 -2.33 7.99
CA GLN A 162 19.89 -1.29 8.78
C GLN A 162 19.85 0.06 8.03
N PRO A 163 18.78 0.85 8.18
CA PRO A 163 18.65 2.14 7.51
C PRO A 163 19.51 3.23 8.16
N GLN A 164 19.91 4.21 7.35
CA GLN A 164 20.60 5.42 7.79
C GLN A 164 19.63 6.61 7.96
N ALA A 165 18.50 6.59 7.25
CA ALA A 165 17.42 7.55 7.42
C ALA A 165 16.05 6.89 7.26
N LEU A 166 15.05 7.49 7.91
CA LEU A 166 13.66 7.03 7.92
C LEU A 166 12.73 8.07 7.32
N LEU A 167 11.85 7.64 6.43
CA LEU A 167 10.67 8.37 5.97
C LEU A 167 9.44 7.67 6.57
N ILE A 168 8.67 8.34 7.43
CA ILE A 168 7.59 7.72 8.21
C ILE A 168 6.27 8.43 7.95
N ASP A 169 5.17 7.69 7.74
CA ASP A 169 3.84 8.32 7.65
C ASP A 169 3.35 8.82 9.02
N ALA A 170 3.20 10.12 9.14
CA ALA A 170 2.52 10.83 10.23
C ALA A 170 2.85 10.43 11.70
N MET A 171 4.02 9.85 11.97
CA MET A 171 4.48 9.52 13.33
C MET A 171 6.02 9.65 13.48
N GLN A 172 6.50 9.58 14.72
CA GLN A 172 7.93 9.44 15.07
C GLN A 172 8.15 8.16 15.86
N VAL A 173 9.30 7.52 15.65
CA VAL A 173 9.77 6.39 16.46
C VAL A 173 10.90 6.83 17.38
N TYR A 174 11.11 6.10 18.47
CA TYR A 174 12.17 6.39 19.45
C TYR A 174 13.44 5.61 19.11
N LEU A 175 13.98 5.88 17.93
CA LEU A 175 15.25 5.33 17.44
C LEU A 175 16.23 6.47 17.17
N ASP A 176 17.51 6.22 17.42
CA ASP A 176 18.60 7.16 17.10
C ASP A 176 18.98 7.06 15.61
N ILE A 177 17.99 7.29 14.75
CA ILE A 177 18.12 7.31 13.29
C ILE A 177 17.49 8.60 12.80
N THR A 178 18.15 9.26 11.86
CA THR A 178 17.59 10.48 11.26
C THR A 178 16.23 10.17 10.64
N GLN A 179 15.20 10.88 11.05
CA GLN A 179 13.82 10.60 10.64
C GLN A 179 13.09 11.84 10.15
N GLN A 180 12.29 11.68 9.11
CA GLN A 180 11.39 12.69 8.59
C GLN A 180 9.95 12.13 8.58
N SER A 181 9.08 12.78 9.34
CA SER A 181 7.65 12.47 9.34
C SER A 181 6.95 13.20 8.20
N LEU A 182 6.15 12.48 7.42
CA LEU A 182 5.41 13.02 6.29
C LEU A 182 3.91 12.85 6.51
N ILE A 183 3.14 13.93 6.39
CA ILE A 183 1.67 13.83 6.36
C ILE A 183 1.26 13.23 5.00
N LYS A 184 0.51 12.12 5.03
CA LYS A 184 0.14 11.33 3.85
C LYS A 184 1.38 10.86 3.09
N GLY A 185 2.31 10.28 3.84
CA GLY A 185 3.60 9.82 3.35
C GLY A 185 3.46 8.77 2.24
N ASP A 186 2.48 7.88 2.35
CA ASP A 186 2.15 6.83 1.38
C ASP A 186 1.85 7.36 -0.04
N ALA A 187 1.27 8.55 -0.15
CA ALA A 187 0.99 9.23 -1.40
C ALA A 187 2.14 10.13 -1.88
N ARG A 188 3.19 10.32 -1.07
CA ARG A 188 4.24 11.32 -1.30
C ARG A 188 5.66 10.76 -1.39
N SER A 189 5.91 9.59 -0.83
CA SER A 189 7.17 8.84 -0.88
C SER A 189 6.93 7.47 -1.49
N ASN A 190 7.81 7.04 -2.39
CA ASN A 190 7.72 5.70 -2.98
C ASN A 190 8.08 4.62 -1.96
N SER A 191 9.03 4.89 -1.07
CA SER A 191 9.43 3.95 -0.02
C SER A 191 8.29 3.75 0.99
N ILE A 192 7.61 4.82 1.41
CA ILE A 192 6.42 4.70 2.28
C ILE A 192 5.28 4.00 1.53
N GLY A 193 5.06 4.32 0.25
CA GLY A 193 4.07 3.61 -0.57
C GLY A 193 4.33 2.09 -0.67
N ALA A 194 5.60 1.69 -0.82
CA ALA A 194 6.00 0.30 -0.82
C ALA A 194 5.74 -0.37 0.54
N ALA A 195 6.12 0.28 1.64
CA ALA A 195 5.81 -0.18 2.99
C ALA A 195 4.30 -0.35 3.22
N SER A 196 3.50 0.61 2.75
CA SER A 196 2.03 0.56 2.82
C SER A 196 1.46 -0.69 2.15
N ILE A 197 1.95 -1.01 0.94
CA ILE A 197 1.54 -2.21 0.20
C ILE A 197 1.92 -3.47 0.97
N VAL A 198 3.17 -3.57 1.43
CA VAL A 198 3.70 -4.73 2.15
C VAL A 198 2.90 -4.98 3.43
N ALA A 199 2.74 -3.95 4.26
CA ALA A 199 2.00 -4.04 5.51
C ALA A 199 0.54 -4.46 5.25
N LYS A 200 -0.11 -3.87 4.22
CA LYS A 200 -1.50 -4.18 3.85
C LYS A 200 -1.69 -5.64 3.42
N VAL A 201 -0.85 -6.15 2.52
CA VAL A 201 -0.97 -7.52 2.02
C VAL A 201 -0.75 -8.53 3.14
N ILE A 202 0.28 -8.32 3.97
CA ILE A 202 0.56 -9.21 5.11
C ILE A 202 -0.62 -9.20 6.08
N ARG A 203 -1.11 -8.03 6.46
CA ARG A 203 -2.23 -7.95 7.42
C ARG A 203 -3.50 -8.58 6.86
N ASP A 204 -3.84 -8.36 5.59
CA ASP A 204 -5.03 -8.95 4.98
C ASP A 204 -4.93 -10.49 4.92
N LYS A 205 -3.73 -11.03 4.66
CA LYS A 205 -3.47 -12.47 4.77
C LYS A 205 -3.67 -12.99 6.21
N MET A 206 -3.13 -12.29 7.21
CA MET A 206 -3.37 -12.65 8.62
C MET A 206 -4.86 -12.67 8.97
N MET A 207 -5.63 -11.68 8.52
CA MET A 207 -7.08 -11.63 8.79
C MET A 207 -7.85 -12.75 8.06
N THR A 208 -7.40 -13.12 6.86
CA THR A 208 -7.95 -14.27 6.13
C THR A 208 -7.67 -15.58 6.86
N ASP A 209 -6.49 -15.73 7.46
CA ASP A 209 -6.16 -16.90 8.28
C ASP A 209 -6.95 -16.91 9.59
N TYR A 210 -7.16 -15.74 10.23
CA TYR A 210 -8.04 -15.64 11.39
C TYR A 210 -9.49 -15.98 11.11
N ASP A 211 -9.99 -15.75 9.90
CA ASP A 211 -11.36 -16.14 9.51
C ASP A 211 -11.56 -17.67 9.57
N LYS A 212 -10.49 -18.43 9.30
CA LYS A 212 -10.50 -19.90 9.40
C LYS A 212 -10.51 -20.37 10.85
N VAL A 213 -9.78 -19.67 11.72
CA VAL A 213 -9.67 -19.99 13.16
C VAL A 213 -10.91 -19.55 13.93
N TYR A 214 -11.47 -18.39 13.57
CA TYR A 214 -12.64 -17.77 14.18
C TYR A 214 -13.71 -17.51 13.11
N PRO A 215 -14.43 -18.55 12.64
CA PRO A 215 -15.46 -18.38 11.62
C PRO A 215 -16.66 -17.60 12.17
N GLY A 216 -17.34 -16.88 11.27
CA GLY A 216 -18.60 -16.18 11.56
C GLY A 216 -18.50 -14.67 11.75
N TYR A 217 -17.29 -14.10 11.68
CA TYR A 217 -17.06 -12.64 11.77
C TYR A 217 -16.74 -11.99 10.42
N ASP A 218 -16.59 -12.78 9.33
CA ASP A 218 -16.30 -12.31 7.96
C ASP A 218 -14.93 -11.60 7.85
N PHE A 219 -13.94 -12.05 8.62
CA PHE A 219 -12.62 -11.40 8.74
C PHE A 219 -11.87 -11.36 7.41
N ALA A 220 -12.06 -12.35 6.54
CA ALA A 220 -11.47 -12.38 5.21
C ALA A 220 -11.94 -11.21 4.32
N GLN A 221 -13.18 -10.74 4.50
CA GLN A 221 -13.77 -9.67 3.68
C GLN A 221 -13.66 -8.30 4.35
N ASN A 222 -13.77 -8.24 5.68
CA ASN A 222 -13.78 -6.98 6.41
C ASN A 222 -12.46 -6.65 7.11
N ALA A 223 -11.45 -7.52 7.09
CA ALA A 223 -10.14 -7.31 7.72
C ALA A 223 -10.19 -6.82 9.19
N GLY A 224 -11.24 -7.19 9.92
CA GLY A 224 -11.50 -6.81 11.31
C GLY A 224 -12.18 -5.45 11.50
N TYR A 225 -12.54 -4.72 10.43
CA TYR A 225 -13.33 -3.48 10.55
C TYR A 225 -14.75 -3.79 11.03
N GLY A 226 -15.35 -2.86 11.78
CA GLY A 226 -16.68 -2.97 12.39
C GLY A 226 -17.84 -2.92 11.40
N THR A 227 -17.86 -3.82 10.41
CA THR A 227 -18.96 -3.95 9.45
C THR A 227 -20.19 -4.59 10.08
N LYS A 228 -21.35 -4.45 9.44
CA LYS A 228 -22.61 -5.07 9.93
C LYS A 228 -22.47 -6.57 10.21
N LYS A 229 -21.76 -7.31 9.34
CA LYS A 229 -21.52 -8.74 9.51
C LYS A 229 -20.60 -9.04 10.70
N HIS A 230 -19.54 -8.24 10.87
CA HIS A 230 -18.63 -8.39 12.02
C HIS A 230 -19.38 -8.17 13.34
N LEU A 231 -20.15 -7.09 13.45
CA LEU A 231 -20.94 -6.78 14.65
C LEU A 231 -21.97 -7.87 14.94
N ALA A 232 -22.68 -8.36 13.92
CA ALA A 232 -23.60 -9.49 14.08
C ALA A 232 -22.88 -10.77 14.57
N GLY A 233 -21.64 -11.00 14.13
CA GLY A 233 -20.77 -12.06 14.63
C GLY A 233 -20.46 -11.89 16.12
N ILE A 234 -20.11 -10.68 16.57
CA ILE A 234 -19.87 -10.37 17.99
C ILE A 234 -21.12 -10.61 18.83
N ASP A 235 -22.29 -10.16 18.37
CA ASP A 235 -23.55 -10.35 19.09
C ASP A 235 -23.85 -11.85 19.27
N LYS A 236 -23.80 -12.60 18.16
CA LYS A 236 -24.16 -14.02 18.10
C LYS A 236 -23.15 -14.94 18.77
N LEU A 237 -21.86 -14.73 18.54
CA LEU A 237 -20.78 -15.65 18.92
C LEU A 237 -19.94 -15.15 20.11
N GLY A 238 -20.04 -13.86 20.44
CA GLY A 238 -19.20 -13.22 21.45
C GLY A 238 -17.87 -12.73 20.88
N VAL A 239 -17.05 -12.13 21.76
CA VAL A 239 -15.72 -11.63 21.40
C VAL A 239 -14.67 -12.75 21.43
N THR A 240 -13.68 -12.66 20.56
CA THR A 240 -12.56 -13.61 20.48
C THR A 240 -11.27 -13.01 21.07
N PRO A 241 -10.19 -13.79 21.27
CA PRO A 241 -8.91 -13.28 21.75
C PRO A 241 -8.27 -12.21 20.85
N ILE A 242 -8.62 -12.15 19.56
CA ILE A 242 -8.09 -11.16 18.63
C ILE A 242 -8.89 -9.86 18.59
N HIS A 243 -10.01 -9.76 19.31
CA HIS A 243 -10.75 -8.51 19.41
C HIS A 243 -10.07 -7.56 20.41
N ARG A 244 -10.02 -6.28 20.05
CA ARG A 244 -9.50 -5.18 20.88
C ARG A 244 -10.58 -4.77 21.86
N ARG A 245 -10.49 -5.26 23.09
CA ARG A 245 -11.52 -5.11 24.14
C ARG A 245 -11.63 -3.67 24.63
N SER A 246 -10.62 -2.84 24.41
CA SER A 246 -10.62 -1.41 24.70
C SER A 246 -11.37 -0.58 23.65
N PHE A 247 -11.65 -1.14 22.46
CA PHE A 247 -12.27 -0.40 21.36
C PHE A 247 -13.79 -0.46 21.44
N GLN A 248 -14.46 0.65 21.14
CA GLN A 248 -15.89 0.62 20.89
C GLN A 248 -16.19 0.12 19.46
N PRO A 249 -17.22 -0.73 19.26
CA PRO A 249 -18.23 -1.21 20.22
C PRO A 249 -17.90 -2.55 20.93
N VAL A 250 -16.66 -3.06 20.82
CA VAL A 250 -16.29 -4.35 21.44
C VAL A 250 -16.40 -4.28 22.96
N HIS A 251 -15.97 -3.17 23.55
CA HIS A 251 -16.07 -2.93 24.99
C HIS A 251 -17.52 -3.06 25.48
N ASP A 252 -18.47 -2.37 24.82
CA ASP A 252 -19.89 -2.40 25.18
C ASP A 252 -20.48 -3.81 25.07
N ALA A 253 -20.10 -4.58 24.03
CA ALA A 253 -20.55 -5.96 23.87
C ALA A 253 -20.10 -6.88 25.02
N ILE A 254 -18.94 -6.61 25.64
CA ILE A 254 -18.42 -7.35 26.80
C ILE A 254 -19.16 -6.93 28.07
N VAL A 255 -19.35 -5.62 28.28
CA VAL A 255 -20.00 -5.08 29.48
C VAL A 255 -21.47 -5.48 29.53
N ASN A 256 -22.20 -5.35 28.42
CA ASN A 256 -23.63 -5.65 28.38
C ASN A 256 -23.93 -7.15 28.59
N LYS A 257 -23.07 -8.06 28.12
CA LYS A 257 -23.20 -9.50 28.39
C LYS A 257 -22.96 -9.88 29.86
N LYS A 258 -22.29 -9.04 30.66
CA LYS A 258 -22.14 -9.28 32.10
C LYS A 258 -23.36 -8.84 32.92
N ASN A 259 -24.25 -8.04 32.33
CA ASN A 259 -25.43 -7.48 32.98
C ASN A 259 -26.74 -8.19 32.61
N CYS A 260 -26.69 -9.27 31.84
CA CYS A 260 -27.81 -10.18 31.55
C CYS A 260 -27.58 -11.54 32.19
#